data_AF-A0A2M9ZBJ6-F1
#
_entry.id   AF-A0A2M9ZBJ6-F1
#
_cell.length_a   1.000
_cell.length_b   1.000
_cell.length_c   1.000
_cell.angle_alpha   90.00
_cell.angle_beta   90.00
_cell.angle_gamma   90.00
#
_symmetry.space_group_name_H-M   'P 1'
#
loop_
_entity.id
_entity.type
_entity.pdbx_description
1 polymer ?
#
loop_
_entity_poly.entity_id
_entity_poly.type
_entity_poly.pdbx_seq_one_letter_code
_entity_poly.pdbx_strand_id
1 'polypeptide(L)'
;MADKKKTVLPEILKREKLQKVALKEKENAARIVGSDKSDGSDSKKDDGPGAKIYKAMDESMSDLRYYFLEGEYRDKVGELFNKNEAQFDRLGITPRRFLDFARESFDRFKQLQKKMPLEPMNKKGWDYLERSLLELIGKLNDKFNK
;
A
#
# COMPACT_ATOMS: atom_id res chain seq x y z
N MET A 1 13.72 -21.41 -52.10
CA MET A 1 12.82 -20.34 -51.60
C MET A 1 13.25 -20.03 -50.17
N ALA A 2 13.85 -18.87 -49.91
CA ALA A 2 14.40 -18.53 -48.59
C ALA A 2 13.32 -17.83 -47.74
N ASP A 3 12.84 -18.51 -46.70
CA ASP A 3 11.87 -17.98 -45.74
C ASP A 3 12.49 -16.83 -44.93
N LYS A 4 12.04 -15.61 -45.24
CA LYS A 4 12.40 -14.39 -44.52
C LYS A 4 11.80 -14.44 -43.10
N LYS A 5 12.61 -14.81 -42.11
CA LYS A 5 12.28 -14.68 -40.69
C LYS A 5 11.96 -13.19 -40.39
N LYS A 6 10.69 -12.88 -40.12
CA LYS A 6 10.26 -11.55 -39.67
C LYS A 6 10.87 -11.29 -38.29
N THR A 7 11.88 -10.43 -38.22
CA THR A 7 12.51 -10.02 -36.96
C THR A 7 11.55 -9.11 -36.18
N VAL A 8 11.36 -9.37 -34.88
CA VAL A 8 10.45 -8.68 -33.94
C VAL A 8 10.97 -7.29 -33.51
N LEU A 9 12.25 -7.02 -33.77
CA LEU A 9 12.94 -5.77 -33.42
C LEU A 9 12.28 -4.47 -33.94
N PRO A 10 11.79 -4.38 -35.19
CA PRO A 10 11.17 -3.16 -35.70
C PRO A 10 9.82 -2.85 -35.02
N GLU A 11 9.09 -3.87 -34.57
CA GLU A 11 7.80 -3.69 -33.88
C GLU A 11 8.01 -3.19 -32.44
N ILE A 12 9.02 -3.71 -31.74
CA ILE A 12 9.39 -3.23 -30.40
C ILE A 12 9.81 -1.76 -30.46
N LEU A 13 10.62 -1.38 -31.45
CA LEU A 13 11.07 0.01 -31.63
C LEU A 13 9.91 0.98 -31.90
N LYS A 14 8.87 0.54 -32.61
CA LYS A 14 7.66 1.34 -32.85
C LYS A 14 6.84 1.54 -31.57
N ARG A 15 6.72 0.51 -30.72
CA ARG A 15 6.00 0.60 -29.43
C ARG A 15 6.69 1.55 -28.45
N GLU A 16 8.02 1.51 -28.35
CA GLU A 16 8.76 2.47 -27.51
C GLU A 16 8.60 3.92 -27.99
N LYS A 17 8.66 4.16 -29.31
CA LYS A 17 8.48 5.51 -29.87
C LYS A 17 7.09 6.07 -29.54
N LEU A 18 6.04 5.26 -29.64
CA LEU A 18 4.68 5.67 -29.30
C LEU A 18 4.52 5.98 -27.80
N GLN A 19 5.14 5.19 -26.91
CA GLN A 19 5.14 5.49 -25.48
C GLN A 19 5.86 6.80 -25.13
N LYS A 20 6.99 7.10 -25.80
CA LYS A 20 7.71 8.38 -25.60
C LYS A 20 6.90 9.60 -26.06
N VAL A 21 6.09 9.47 -27.12
CA VAL A 21 5.21 10.56 -27.57
C VAL A 21 4.05 10.77 -26.58
N ALA A 22 3.43 9.70 -26.10
CA ALA A 22 2.36 9.79 -25.10
C ALA A 22 2.82 10.41 -23.77
N LEU A 23 4.06 10.16 -23.35
CA LEU A 23 4.65 10.81 -22.17
C LEU A 23 4.89 12.30 -22.40
N LYS A 24 5.38 12.70 -23.59
CA LYS A 24 5.55 14.12 -23.94
C LYS A 24 4.23 14.88 -24.05
N GLU A 25 3.16 14.25 -24.52
CA GLU A 25 1.83 14.88 -24.56
C GLU A 25 1.25 15.10 -23.15
N LYS A 26 1.44 14.15 -22.22
CA LYS A 26 1.05 14.33 -20.82
C LYS A 26 1.82 15.45 -20.11
N GLU A 27 3.10 15.60 -20.42
CA GLU A 27 3.93 16.66 -19.83
C GLU A 27 3.54 18.06 -20.34
N ASN A 28 3.14 18.18 -21.60
CA ASN A 28 2.62 19.44 -22.16
C ASN A 28 1.21 19.79 -21.65
N ALA A 29 0.36 18.80 -21.37
CA ALA A 29 -0.96 19.03 -20.77
C ALA A 29 -0.87 19.54 -19.32
N ALA A 30 0.16 19.13 -18.57
CA ALA A 30 0.39 19.58 -17.19
C ALA A 30 0.86 21.05 -17.08
N ARG A 31 1.36 21.66 -18.16
CA ARG A 31 1.83 23.06 -18.16
C ARG A 31 0.73 24.10 -18.41
N ILE A 32 -0.47 23.68 -18.86
CA ILE A 32 -1.56 24.61 -19.21
C ILE A 32 -2.52 24.85 -18.03
N VAL A 33 -2.51 23.99 -17.00
CA VAL A 33 -3.38 24.13 -15.79
C VAL A 33 -2.55 24.59 -14.59
N GLY A 34 -1.95 25.78 -14.71
CA GLY A 34 -1.13 26.38 -13.66
C GLY A 34 -1.38 27.86 -13.52
N SER A 35 -2.47 28.25 -12.87
CA SER A 35 -2.60 29.54 -12.18
C SER A 35 -3.87 29.55 -11.33
N ASP A 36 -3.76 29.29 -10.04
CA ASP A 36 -4.11 30.34 -9.08
C ASP A 36 -3.41 30.12 -7.75
N LYS A 37 -2.72 31.18 -7.31
CA LYS A 37 -2.14 31.32 -5.98
C LYS A 37 -3.26 31.85 -5.09
N SER A 38 -3.55 31.15 -4.00
CA SER A 38 -4.07 31.81 -2.80
C SER A 38 -3.20 31.43 -1.60
N ASP A 39 -2.88 32.50 -0.89
CA ASP A 39 -1.95 32.64 0.21
C ASP A 39 -2.60 32.19 1.53
N GLY A 40 -1.75 31.81 2.49
CA GLY A 40 -2.01 31.83 3.93
C GLY A 40 -3.26 31.14 4.49
N SER A 41 -3.07 29.99 5.14
CA SER A 41 -3.46 29.85 6.56
C SER A 41 -2.95 28.53 7.10
N ASP A 42 -2.22 28.66 8.20
CA ASP A 42 -2.12 27.71 9.30
C ASP A 42 -3.29 26.69 9.32
N SER A 43 -2.94 25.41 9.30
CA SER A 43 -3.87 24.34 9.60
C SER A 43 -3.05 23.22 10.23
N LYS A 44 -2.95 23.29 11.56
CA LYS A 44 -2.88 22.12 12.44
C LYS A 44 -3.54 20.94 11.72
N LYS A 45 -2.73 20.04 11.16
CA LYS A 45 -3.24 18.80 10.59
C LYS A 45 -3.70 17.97 11.77
N ASP A 46 -4.98 18.13 12.05
CA ASP A 46 -5.89 17.21 12.72
C ASP A 46 -5.22 15.88 13.13
N ASP A 47 -4.55 15.89 14.29
CA ASP A 47 -4.13 14.67 15.01
C ASP A 47 -5.36 14.07 15.72
N GLY A 48 -6.44 13.89 14.96
CA GLY A 48 -7.65 13.22 15.43
C GLY A 48 -7.39 11.73 15.69
N PRO A 49 -8.13 11.11 16.62
CA PRO A 49 -8.09 9.66 16.82
C PRO A 49 -8.25 8.93 15.48
N GLY A 50 -7.35 8.02 15.18
CA GLY A 50 -7.39 7.22 13.96
C GLY A 50 -6.82 7.84 12.68
N ALA A 51 -6.29 9.06 12.69
CA ALA A 51 -5.60 9.65 11.52
C ALA A 51 -4.17 9.11 11.33
N LYS A 52 -3.51 8.68 12.41
CA LYS A 52 -2.09 8.28 12.42
C LYS A 52 -1.79 7.10 11.50
N ILE A 53 -2.70 6.11 11.44
CA ILE A 53 -2.50 4.92 10.63
C ILE A 53 -2.58 5.21 9.14
N TYR A 54 -3.52 6.05 8.70
CA TYR A 54 -3.67 6.38 7.29
C TYR A 54 -2.49 7.17 6.76
N LYS A 55 -1.93 8.08 7.57
CA LYS A 55 -0.67 8.75 7.22
C LYS A 55 0.48 7.75 7.03
N ALA A 56 0.62 6.80 7.95
CA ALA A 56 1.65 5.77 7.83
C ALA A 56 1.43 4.84 6.62
N MET A 57 0.17 4.57 6.26
CA MET A 57 -0.17 3.82 5.05
C MET A 57 0.24 4.59 3.80
N ASP A 58 -0.10 5.87 3.69
CA ASP A 58 0.25 6.70 2.53
C ASP A 58 1.76 6.78 2.31
N GLU A 59 2.53 6.93 3.39
CA GLU A 59 3.99 6.86 3.36
C GLU A 59 4.50 5.46 2.93
N SER A 60 3.85 4.40 3.39
CA SER A 60 4.23 3.00 3.11
C SER A 60 3.85 2.53 1.71
N MET A 61 2.85 3.14 1.06
CA MET A 61 2.44 2.79 -0.31
C MET A 61 3.53 3.08 -1.36
N SER A 62 4.52 3.91 -1.03
CA SER A 62 5.72 4.08 -1.86
C SER A 62 6.62 2.82 -1.91
N ASP A 63 6.49 1.95 -0.92
CA ASP A 63 7.18 0.67 -0.83
C ASP A 63 6.29 -0.44 -1.38
N LEU A 64 6.75 -1.05 -2.49
CA LEU A 64 6.04 -2.10 -3.21
C LEU A 64 5.59 -3.25 -2.30
N ARG A 65 6.23 -3.48 -1.15
CA ARG A 65 5.86 -4.55 -0.23
C ARG A 65 4.49 -4.36 0.44
N TYR A 66 3.94 -3.14 0.44
CA TYR A 66 2.63 -2.84 1.00
C TYR A 66 1.50 -2.80 -0.05
N TYR A 67 1.74 -3.26 -1.27
CA TYR A 67 0.75 -3.38 -2.35
C TYR A 67 -0.55 -4.12 -1.93
N PHE A 68 -0.47 -5.00 -0.92
CA PHE A 68 -1.63 -5.73 -0.41
C PHE A 68 -2.66 -4.84 0.29
N LEU A 69 -2.30 -3.59 0.61
CA LEU A 69 -3.19 -2.58 1.16
C LEU A 69 -4.02 -1.89 0.07
N GLU A 70 -3.82 -2.15 -1.21
CA GLU A 70 -4.63 -1.52 -2.27
C GLU A 70 -6.13 -1.83 -2.14
N GLY A 71 -6.96 -0.86 -2.52
CA GLY A 71 -8.43 -0.98 -2.49
C GLY A 71 -9.00 -1.04 -1.08
N GLU A 72 -9.98 -1.92 -0.86
CA GLU A 72 -10.73 -2.02 0.40
C GLU A 72 -9.88 -2.45 1.62
N TYR A 73 -8.73 -3.08 1.38
CA TYR A 73 -7.92 -3.64 2.47
C TYR A 73 -7.17 -2.56 3.25
N ARG A 74 -6.90 -1.38 2.65
CA ARG A 74 -6.40 -0.20 3.35
C ARG A 74 -7.32 0.15 4.53
N ASP A 75 -8.60 0.30 4.24
CA ASP A 75 -9.58 0.75 5.20
C ASP A 75 -9.81 -0.31 6.28
N LYS A 76 -9.88 -1.60 5.90
CA LYS A 76 -10.02 -2.69 6.87
C LYS A 76 -8.83 -2.78 7.84
N VAL A 77 -7.60 -2.63 7.36
CA VAL A 77 -6.40 -2.61 8.22
C VAL A 77 -6.41 -1.35 9.11
N GLY A 78 -6.84 -0.22 8.57
CA GLY A 78 -6.94 1.05 9.29
C GLY A 78 -7.95 0.98 10.42
N GLU A 79 -9.14 0.44 10.16
CA GLU A 79 -10.16 0.20 11.17
C GLU A 79 -9.66 -0.73 12.29
N LEU A 80 -8.94 -1.79 11.94
CA LEU A 80 -8.40 -2.71 12.93
C LEU A 80 -7.38 -2.03 13.84
N PHE A 81 -6.53 -1.18 13.29
CA PHE A 81 -5.62 -0.36 14.08
C PHE A 81 -6.38 0.59 15.00
N ASN A 82 -7.32 1.37 14.44
CA ASN A 82 -8.05 2.40 15.17
C ASN A 82 -8.88 1.84 16.32
N LYS A 83 -9.48 0.65 16.15
CA LYS A 83 -10.19 -0.07 17.23
C LYS A 83 -9.30 -0.39 18.43
N ASN A 84 -7.98 -0.48 18.23
CA ASN A 84 -7.00 -0.89 19.24
C ASN A 84 -5.91 0.18 19.47
N GLU A 85 -6.06 1.39 18.92
CA GLU A 85 -5.01 2.43 18.90
C GLU A 85 -4.50 2.75 20.30
N ALA A 86 -5.42 2.96 21.25
CA ALA A 86 -5.05 3.25 22.64
C ALA A 86 -4.23 2.13 23.30
N GLN A 87 -4.45 0.86 22.93
CA GLN A 87 -3.66 -0.26 23.44
C GLN A 87 -2.28 -0.27 22.78
N PHE A 88 -2.21 -0.07 21.47
CA PHE A 88 -0.95 0.01 20.75
C PHE A 88 -0.08 1.16 21.23
N ASP A 89 -0.65 2.33 21.48
CA ASP A 89 0.05 3.49 22.03
C ASP A 89 0.68 3.16 23.41
N ARG A 90 -0.05 2.47 24.31
CA ARG A 90 0.50 2.03 25.61
C ARG A 90 1.65 1.03 25.47
N LEU A 91 1.58 0.18 24.44
CA LEU A 91 2.58 -0.85 24.16
C LEU A 91 3.75 -0.34 23.32
N GLY A 92 3.75 0.93 22.93
CA GLY A 92 4.76 1.52 22.04
C GLY A 92 4.73 0.96 20.62
N ILE A 93 3.60 0.38 20.19
CA ILE A 93 3.43 -0.14 18.83
C ILE A 93 3.00 1.02 17.93
N THR A 94 3.95 1.52 17.16
CA THR A 94 3.68 2.60 16.21
C THR A 94 2.83 2.10 15.04
N PRO A 95 2.09 3.00 14.34
CA PRO A 95 1.34 2.62 13.15
C PRO A 95 2.20 1.91 12.10
N ARG A 96 3.44 2.38 11.88
CA ARG A 96 4.38 1.73 10.97
C ARG A 96 4.72 0.30 11.41
N ARG A 97 4.94 0.09 12.72
CA ARG A 97 5.24 -1.24 13.24
C ARG A 97 4.05 -2.18 13.11
N PHE A 98 2.82 -1.68 13.28
CA PHE A 98 1.62 -2.45 13.02
C PHE A 98 1.51 -2.86 11.54
N LEU A 99 1.80 -1.96 10.61
CA LEU A 99 1.84 -2.28 9.18
C LEU A 99 2.91 -3.33 8.84
N ASP A 100 4.06 -3.32 9.52
CA ASP A 100 5.07 -4.38 9.37
C ASP A 100 4.51 -5.75 9.76
N PHE A 101 3.77 -5.84 10.87
CA PHE A 101 3.12 -7.08 11.28
C PHE A 101 2.09 -7.53 10.25
N ALA A 102 1.26 -6.61 9.74
CA ALA A 102 0.29 -6.91 8.69
C ALA A 102 0.98 -7.48 7.43
N ARG A 103 2.07 -6.85 6.99
CA ARG A 103 2.90 -7.29 5.85
C ARG A 103 3.47 -8.69 6.10
N GLU A 104 4.12 -8.90 7.25
CA GLU A 104 4.72 -10.19 7.60
C GLU A 104 3.68 -11.31 7.72
N SER A 105 2.49 -11.01 8.24
CA SER A 105 1.35 -11.94 8.26
C SER A 105 0.91 -12.33 6.86
N PHE A 106 0.77 -11.36 5.94
CA PHE A 106 0.39 -11.67 4.56
C PHE A 106 1.49 -12.42 3.79
N ASP A 107 2.76 -12.06 4.00
CA ASP A 107 3.90 -12.79 3.42
C ASP A 107 3.92 -14.25 3.90
N ARG A 108 3.63 -14.49 5.18
CA ARG A 108 3.49 -15.85 5.72
C ARG A 108 2.34 -16.63 5.08
N PHE A 109 1.17 -15.99 4.89
CA PHE A 109 0.07 -16.60 4.15
C PHE A 109 0.50 -17.01 2.74
N LYS A 110 1.16 -16.12 2.00
CA LYS A 110 1.64 -16.40 0.64
C LYS A 110 2.62 -17.56 0.63
N GLN A 111 3.57 -17.62 1.56
CA GLN A 111 4.50 -18.73 1.70
C GLN A 111 3.78 -20.06 1.95
N LEU A 112 2.83 -20.08 2.89
CA LEU A 112 2.04 -21.28 3.21
C LEU A 112 1.21 -21.78 2.03
N GLN A 113 0.64 -20.84 1.26
CA GLN A 113 -0.19 -21.15 0.09
C GLN A 113 0.62 -21.27 -1.21
N LYS A 114 1.95 -21.17 -1.16
CA LYS A 114 2.86 -21.17 -2.33
C LYS A 114 2.44 -20.15 -3.40
N LYS A 115 1.99 -18.97 -2.96
CA LYS A 115 1.58 -17.86 -3.81
C LYS A 115 2.76 -17.06 -4.32
N MET A 116 2.54 -16.31 -5.40
CA MET A 116 3.56 -15.43 -5.96
C MET A 116 3.85 -14.26 -5.01
N PRO A 117 5.09 -13.73 -4.97
CA PRO A 117 5.47 -12.66 -4.04
C PRO A 117 4.63 -11.38 -4.13
N LEU A 118 4.08 -11.07 -5.31
CA LEU A 118 3.26 -9.89 -5.58
C LEU A 118 1.78 -10.24 -5.84
N GLU A 119 1.31 -11.37 -5.32
CA GLU A 119 -0.10 -11.73 -5.45
C GLU A 119 -0.98 -10.79 -4.61
N PRO A 120 -1.99 -10.11 -5.20
CA PRO A 120 -2.80 -9.13 -4.49
C PRO A 120 -3.58 -9.76 -3.34
N MET A 121 -3.98 -8.91 -2.38
CA MET A 121 -4.81 -9.35 -1.27
C MET A 121 -6.15 -9.90 -1.80
N ASN A 122 -6.55 -11.06 -1.26
CA ASN A 122 -7.82 -11.69 -1.55
C ASN A 122 -8.53 -12.05 -0.23
N LYS A 123 -9.79 -12.47 -0.29
CA LYS A 123 -10.57 -12.79 0.90
C LYS A 123 -9.86 -13.79 1.84
N LYS A 124 -9.27 -14.86 1.31
CA LYS A 124 -8.57 -15.86 2.15
C LYS A 124 -7.31 -15.29 2.81
N GLY A 125 -6.59 -14.44 2.09
CA GLY A 125 -5.43 -13.71 2.61
C GLY A 125 -5.84 -12.74 3.71
N TRP A 126 -6.96 -12.04 3.52
CA TRP A 126 -7.55 -11.16 4.52
C TRP A 126 -7.93 -11.93 5.78
N ASP A 127 -8.71 -13.00 5.64
CA ASP A 127 -9.15 -13.82 6.78
C ASP A 127 -7.95 -14.34 7.60
N TYR A 128 -6.85 -14.72 6.92
CA TYR A 128 -5.62 -15.14 7.58
C TYR A 128 -4.91 -13.99 8.30
N LEU A 129 -4.76 -12.85 7.64
CA LEU A 129 -4.11 -11.66 8.19
C LEU A 129 -4.89 -11.14 9.39
N GLU A 130 -6.21 -10.98 9.26
CA GLU A 130 -7.09 -10.52 10.33
C GLU A 130 -6.98 -11.42 11.56
N ARG A 131 -7.07 -12.74 11.37
CA ARG A 131 -6.89 -13.69 12.47
C ARG A 131 -5.51 -13.55 13.13
N SER A 132 -4.45 -13.39 12.33
CA SER A 132 -3.08 -13.26 12.84
C SER A 132 -2.90 -11.97 13.66
N LEU A 133 -3.48 -10.86 13.21
CA LEU A 133 -3.41 -9.58 13.91
C LEU A 133 -4.26 -9.60 15.19
N LEU A 134 -5.45 -10.20 15.15
CA LEU A 134 -6.28 -10.38 16.35
C LEU A 134 -5.60 -11.29 17.39
N GLU A 135 -4.92 -12.34 16.96
CA GLU A 135 -4.13 -13.19 17.86
C GLU A 135 -2.96 -12.43 18.49
N LEU A 136 -2.28 -11.57 17.71
CA LEU A 136 -1.24 -10.68 18.23
C LEU A 136 -1.82 -9.74 19.30
N ILE A 137 -2.95 -9.09 19.01
CA ILE A 137 -3.65 -8.20 19.95
C ILE A 137 -4.02 -8.96 21.23
N GLY A 138 -4.59 -10.16 21.10
CA GLY A 138 -4.95 -11.01 22.24
C GLY A 138 -3.74 -11.34 23.12
N LYS A 139 -2.64 -11.80 22.53
CA LYS A 139 -1.40 -12.12 23.29
C LYS A 139 -0.78 -10.90 23.97
N LEU A 140 -0.86 -9.74 23.33
CA LEU A 140 -0.40 -8.50 23.93
C LEU A 140 -1.28 -8.12 25.12
N ASN A 141 -2.60 -8.23 24.99
CA ASN A 141 -3.53 -7.98 26.08
C ASN A 141 -3.30 -8.93 27.26
N ASP A 142 -3.14 -10.23 27.02
CA ASP A 142 -2.88 -11.22 28.08
C ASP A 142 -1.55 -10.95 28.82
N LYS A 143 -0.54 -10.46 28.09
CA LYS A 143 0.78 -10.21 28.66
C LYS A 143 0.84 -8.93 29.50
N PHE A 144 0.08 -7.90 29.11
CA PHE A 144 0.25 -6.55 29.65
C PHE A 144 -0.98 -5.98 30.40
N ASN A 145 -2.16 -6.62 30.33
CA ASN A 145 -3.33 -6.27 31.15
C ASN A 145 -3.43 -7.12 32.44
N LYS A 146 -2.30 -7.48 33.05
CA LYS A 146 -2.30 -8.05 34.40
C LYS A 146 -2.59 -6.97 35.44
#